data_AF-A0A0G0G0W0-F1
#
_entry.id   AF-A0A0G0G0W0-F1
#
_cell.length_a   1.000
_cell.length_b   1.000
_cell.length_c   1.000
_cell.angle_alpha   90.00
_cell.angle_beta   90.00
_cell.angle_gamma   90.00
#
_symmetry.space_group_name_H-M   'P 1'
#
loop_
_entity.id
_entity.type
_entity.pdbx_description
1 polymer ?
#
loop_
_entity_poly.entity_id
_entity_poly.type
_entity_poly.pdbx_seq_one_letter_code
_entity_poly.pdbx_strand_id
1 'polypeptide(L)'
;MQETTENRIFKNLMEYVKAMHRRYFHALSAFYVYEGLNEVIASNVIGQSLAEKNVKVISDFRNFFMPAKEALRVYFFLELAKMFDSSDQSLHINKILNITESNLKNLTVDAFKEYNENRVFTEELTAGYRGMDYGDVLLLKKMVDENKDILDKLNDYRDKWLAHDDIKKPEVPAITGEEVKKLFAVLEKILNSITGKLNSESWAYSMVEDESKYQTKLVIDHLRRFEPYRLKEIKEEIAEEMKKYKIDN
;
A
#
# COMPACT_ATOMS: atom_id res chain seq x y z
N MET A 1 22.95 9.24 -29.30
CA MET A 1 23.84 8.40 -28.47
C MET A 1 23.18 7.05 -28.30
N GLN A 2 23.93 5.95 -28.43
CA GLN A 2 23.43 4.60 -28.24
C GLN A 2 23.50 4.28 -26.73
N GLU A 3 22.39 3.91 -26.10
CA GLU A 3 22.33 3.58 -24.66
C GLU A 3 23.26 2.40 -24.36
N THR A 4 24.13 2.55 -23.35
CA THR A 4 25.03 1.47 -22.94
C THR A 4 24.25 0.34 -22.27
N THR A 5 24.75 -0.89 -22.34
CA THR A 5 24.13 -2.04 -21.64
C THR A 5 24.02 -1.78 -20.14
N GLU A 6 25.02 -1.13 -19.55
CA GLU A 6 25.07 -0.77 -18.13
C GLU A 6 23.98 0.25 -17.76
N ASN A 7 23.85 1.34 -18.51
CA ASN A 7 22.79 2.33 -18.30
C ASN A 7 21.40 1.68 -18.40
N ARG A 8 21.16 0.87 -19.45
CA ARG A 8 19.87 0.20 -19.63
C ARG A 8 19.50 -0.68 -18.43
N ILE A 9 20.47 -1.42 -17.89
CA ILE A 9 20.27 -2.27 -16.70
C ILE A 9 19.96 -1.42 -15.47
N PHE A 10 20.73 -0.36 -15.24
CA PHE A 10 20.55 0.57 -14.13
C PHE A 10 19.16 1.22 -14.16
N LYS A 11 18.77 1.74 -15.33
CA LYS A 11 17.47 2.36 -15.58
C LYS A 11 16.32 1.37 -15.33
N ASN A 12 16.40 0.16 -15.89
CA ASN A 12 15.38 -0.87 -15.67
C ASN A 12 15.23 -1.23 -14.18
N LEU A 13 16.35 -1.38 -13.47
CA LEU A 13 16.32 -1.65 -12.03
C LEU A 13 15.66 -0.49 -11.27
N MET A 14 16.00 0.76 -11.59
CA MET A 14 15.37 1.93 -10.99
C MET A 14 13.87 2.02 -11.29
N GLU A 15 13.44 1.67 -12.50
CA GLU A 15 12.02 1.61 -12.87
C GLU A 15 11.27 0.55 -12.07
N TYR A 16 11.85 -0.63 -11.90
CA TYR A 16 11.28 -1.71 -11.08
C TYR A 16 11.15 -1.31 -9.61
N VAL A 17 12.19 -0.70 -9.05
CA VAL A 17 12.17 -0.24 -7.65
C VAL A 17 11.14 0.87 -7.47
N LYS A 18 11.06 1.85 -8.38
CA LYS A 18 10.03 2.91 -8.36
C LYS A 18 8.61 2.34 -8.48
N ALA A 19 8.41 1.36 -9.36
CA ALA A 19 7.12 0.68 -9.48
C ALA A 19 6.75 -0.03 -8.18
N MET A 20 7.72 -0.66 -7.52
CA MET A 20 7.52 -1.31 -6.22
C MET A 20 7.20 -0.32 -5.10
N HIS A 21 7.88 0.84 -5.05
CA HIS A 21 7.55 1.92 -4.10
C HIS A 21 6.11 2.42 -4.25
N ARG A 22 5.62 2.61 -5.49
CA ARG A 22 4.22 3.02 -5.75
C ARG A 22 3.24 1.96 -5.27
N ARG A 23 3.51 0.70 -5.61
CA ARG A 23 2.70 -0.44 -5.21
C ARG A 23 2.62 -0.56 -3.69
N TYR A 24 3.78 -0.47 -3.03
CA TYR A 24 3.90 -0.45 -1.58
C TYR A 24 3.06 0.67 -0.97
N PHE A 25 3.19 1.91 -1.48
CA PHE A 25 2.44 3.07 -1.00
C PHE A 25 0.93 2.81 -1.04
N HIS A 26 0.40 2.37 -2.18
CA HIS A 26 -1.04 2.12 -2.31
C HIS A 26 -1.53 1.00 -1.39
N ALA A 27 -0.76 -0.09 -1.25
CA ALA A 27 -1.10 -1.18 -0.35
C ALA A 27 -1.10 -0.71 1.12
N LEU A 28 -0.12 0.11 1.50
CA LEU A 28 0.00 0.68 2.84
C LEU A 28 -1.16 1.63 3.14
N SER A 29 -1.51 2.52 2.21
CA SER A 29 -2.69 3.39 2.34
C SER A 29 -3.97 2.56 2.51
N ALA A 30 -4.17 1.53 1.69
CA ALA A 30 -5.36 0.68 1.79
C ALA A 30 -5.45 -0.03 3.15
N PHE A 31 -4.33 -0.53 3.66
CA PHE A 31 -4.23 -1.11 5.00
C PHE A 31 -4.64 -0.10 6.08
N TYR A 32 -4.11 1.13 6.05
CA TYR A 32 -4.43 2.12 7.09
C TYR A 32 -5.82 2.75 6.95
N VAL A 33 -6.41 2.82 5.76
CA VAL A 33 -7.84 3.15 5.60
C VAL A 33 -8.70 2.03 6.20
N TYR A 34 -8.38 0.77 5.95
CA TYR A 34 -9.07 -0.37 6.57
C TYR A 34 -8.99 -0.33 8.10
N GLU A 35 -7.81 -0.10 8.65
CA GLU A 35 -7.62 0.06 10.11
C GLU A 35 -8.36 1.30 10.64
N GLY A 36 -8.33 2.41 9.92
CA GLY A 36 -9.08 3.62 10.27
C GLY A 36 -10.60 3.34 10.35
N LEU A 37 -11.15 2.55 9.43
CA LEU A 37 -12.55 2.13 9.45
C LEU A 37 -12.87 1.22 10.65
N ASN A 38 -11.91 0.40 11.10
CA ASN A 38 -12.06 -0.40 12.32
C ASN A 38 -11.98 0.47 13.58
N GLU A 39 -11.05 1.42 13.64
CA GLU A 39 -10.87 2.34 14.77
C GLU A 39 -12.13 3.19 15.01
N VAL A 40 -12.76 3.72 13.95
CA VAL A 40 -13.92 4.61 14.10
C VAL A 40 -15.18 3.90 14.62
N ILE A 41 -15.20 2.57 14.71
CA ILE A 41 -16.31 1.79 15.29
C ILE A 41 -15.90 1.05 16.57
N ALA A 42 -14.64 1.12 16.96
CA ALA A 42 -14.12 0.42 18.13
C ALA A 42 -14.42 1.22 19.41
N SER A 43 -15.34 0.74 20.23
CA SER A 43 -15.78 1.40 21.47
C SER A 43 -14.65 1.58 22.48
N ASN A 44 -13.68 0.66 22.51
CA ASN A 44 -12.48 0.73 23.33
C ASN A 44 -11.46 1.77 22.84
N VAL A 45 -11.58 2.28 21.61
CA VAL A 45 -10.65 3.27 21.03
C VAL A 45 -11.24 4.69 21.13
N ILE A 46 -12.50 4.87 20.76
CA ILE A 46 -13.11 6.21 20.64
C ILE A 46 -14.25 6.48 21.64
N GLY A 47 -14.55 5.50 22.50
CA GLY A 47 -15.67 5.55 23.45
C GLY A 47 -16.99 5.06 22.85
N GLN A 48 -17.81 4.43 23.69
CA GLN A 48 -19.05 3.76 23.28
C GLN A 48 -20.03 4.69 22.55
N SER A 49 -20.32 5.88 23.11
CA SER A 49 -21.31 6.80 22.51
C SER A 49 -20.90 7.27 21.12
N LEU A 50 -19.61 7.50 20.88
CA LEU A 50 -19.11 7.93 19.58
C LEU A 50 -19.10 6.75 18.58
N ALA A 51 -18.66 5.57 19.02
CA ALA A 51 -18.68 4.36 18.21
C ALA A 51 -20.09 4.00 17.74
N GLU A 52 -21.09 4.03 18.62
CA GLU A 52 -22.50 3.76 18.26
C GLU A 52 -23.02 4.73 17.19
N LYS A 53 -22.68 6.02 17.31
CA LYS A 53 -23.04 7.02 16.28
C LYS A 53 -22.37 6.74 14.94
N ASN A 54 -21.09 6.36 14.95
CA ASN A 54 -20.36 6.04 13.73
C ASN A 54 -20.86 4.75 13.07
N VAL A 55 -21.19 3.72 13.87
CA VAL A 55 -21.83 2.48 13.39
C VAL A 55 -23.15 2.79 12.69
N LYS A 56 -23.97 3.68 13.26
CA LYS A 56 -25.21 4.11 12.62
C LYS A 56 -24.96 4.76 11.25
N VAL A 57 -24.02 5.70 11.16
CA VAL A 57 -23.65 6.34 9.89
C VAL A 57 -23.18 5.31 8.86
N ILE A 58 -22.30 4.40 9.26
CA ILE A 58 -21.81 3.34 8.38
C ILE A 58 -22.96 2.42 7.93
N SER A 59 -23.91 2.13 8.82
CA SER A 59 -25.09 1.31 8.52
C SER A 59 -26.05 1.99 7.54
N ASP A 60 -26.23 3.31 7.64
CA ASP A 60 -27.06 4.08 6.70
C ASP A 60 -26.49 4.00 5.27
N PHE A 61 -25.15 3.87 5.15
CA PHE A 61 -24.43 3.69 3.89
C PHE A 61 -23.82 2.27 3.73
N ARG A 62 -24.47 1.24 4.29
CA ARG A 62 -23.89 -0.12 4.39
C ARG A 62 -23.45 -0.70 3.05
N ASN A 63 -24.21 -0.43 1.98
CA ASN A 63 -23.95 -0.97 0.64
C ASN A 63 -22.72 -0.31 -0.03
N PHE A 64 -22.22 0.80 0.51
CA PHE A 64 -20.96 1.40 0.12
C PHE A 64 -19.83 0.96 1.07
N PHE A 65 -20.00 1.16 2.38
CA PHE A 65 -18.93 0.92 3.34
C PHE A 65 -18.56 -0.55 3.52
N MET A 66 -19.52 -1.48 3.50
CA MET A 66 -19.20 -2.91 3.68
C MET A 66 -18.37 -3.43 2.49
N PRO A 67 -18.79 -3.23 1.22
CA PRO A 67 -17.96 -3.65 0.09
C PRO A 67 -16.64 -2.88 0.00
N ALA A 68 -16.61 -1.58 0.30
CA ALA A 68 -15.37 -0.81 0.27
C ALA A 68 -14.35 -1.30 1.31
N LYS A 69 -14.80 -1.54 2.55
CA LYS A 69 -13.96 -2.09 3.62
C LYS A 69 -13.38 -3.45 3.23
N GLU A 70 -14.21 -4.31 2.65
CA GLU A 70 -13.79 -5.62 2.19
C GLU A 70 -12.82 -5.52 1.01
N ALA A 71 -13.09 -4.66 0.03
CA ALA A 71 -12.20 -4.42 -1.10
C ALA A 71 -10.82 -3.91 -0.65
N LEU A 72 -10.76 -3.00 0.32
CA LEU A 72 -9.50 -2.54 0.93
C LEU A 72 -8.73 -3.71 1.57
N ARG A 73 -9.43 -4.55 2.35
CA ARG A 73 -8.86 -5.76 2.97
C ARG A 73 -8.23 -6.67 1.94
N VAL A 74 -9.01 -7.07 0.94
CA VAL A 74 -8.55 -7.96 -0.13
C VAL A 74 -7.38 -7.34 -0.88
N TYR A 75 -7.47 -6.04 -1.21
CA TYR A 75 -6.45 -5.34 -1.97
C TYR A 75 -5.08 -5.37 -1.29
N PHE A 76 -4.97 -4.93 -0.03
CA PHE A 76 -3.64 -4.88 0.60
C PHE A 76 -3.03 -6.27 0.81
N PHE A 77 -3.85 -7.30 1.08
CA PHE A 77 -3.35 -8.68 1.20
C PHE A 77 -2.86 -9.24 -0.14
N LEU A 78 -3.60 -9.02 -1.23
CA LEU A 78 -3.18 -9.43 -2.56
C LEU A 78 -1.91 -8.71 -2.99
N GLU A 79 -1.80 -7.41 -2.74
CA GLU A 79 -0.62 -6.64 -3.11
C GLU A 79 0.60 -7.06 -2.30
N LEU A 80 0.48 -7.28 -0.98
CA LEU A 80 1.56 -7.87 -0.18
C LEU A 80 1.99 -9.23 -0.72
N ALA A 81 1.04 -10.13 -1.01
CA ALA A 81 1.36 -11.46 -1.49
C ALA A 81 2.09 -11.41 -2.84
N LYS A 82 1.65 -10.54 -3.76
CA LYS A 82 2.32 -10.33 -5.05
C LYS A 82 3.70 -9.67 -4.91
N MET A 83 3.91 -8.80 -3.91
CA MET A 83 5.22 -8.17 -3.67
C MET A 83 6.25 -9.15 -3.11
N PHE A 84 5.81 -10.19 -2.41
CA PHE A 84 6.65 -11.27 -1.87
C PHE A 84 6.59 -12.58 -2.68
N ASP A 85 5.90 -12.58 -3.82
CA ASP A 85 5.75 -13.75 -4.68
C ASP A 85 7.10 -14.24 -5.23
N SER A 86 7.06 -15.39 -5.91
CA SER A 86 8.21 -16.00 -6.59
C SER A 86 7.93 -16.27 -8.08
N SER A 87 6.87 -15.71 -8.65
CA SER A 87 6.54 -15.89 -10.06
C SER A 87 7.48 -15.11 -10.98
N ASP A 88 8.11 -15.80 -11.94
CA ASP A 88 9.01 -15.19 -12.92
C ASP A 88 8.37 -14.05 -13.74
N GLN A 89 7.05 -14.11 -13.92
CA GLN A 89 6.28 -13.16 -14.72
C GLN A 89 5.90 -11.88 -13.95
N SER A 90 5.88 -11.93 -12.62
CA SER A 90 5.47 -10.79 -11.79
C SER A 90 6.66 -9.91 -11.39
N LEU A 91 6.38 -8.68 -10.96
CA LEU A 91 7.35 -7.85 -10.28
C LEU A 91 7.18 -8.07 -8.77
N HIS A 92 8.21 -8.62 -8.14
CA HIS A 92 8.27 -8.95 -6.71
C HIS A 92 9.68 -8.65 -6.17
N ILE A 93 9.82 -8.61 -4.84
CA ILE A 93 11.04 -8.12 -4.20
C ILE A 93 12.26 -9.00 -4.50
N ASN A 94 12.07 -10.33 -4.52
CA ASN A 94 13.15 -11.26 -4.84
C ASN A 94 13.65 -11.09 -6.27
N LYS A 95 12.78 -10.76 -7.24
CA LYS A 95 13.19 -10.45 -8.62
C LYS A 95 14.07 -9.22 -8.68
N ILE A 96 13.71 -8.16 -7.94
CA ILE A 96 14.54 -6.96 -7.83
C ILE A 96 15.91 -7.34 -7.25
N LEU A 97 15.95 -8.04 -6.12
CA LEU A 97 17.20 -8.45 -5.46
C LEU A 97 18.07 -9.34 -6.36
N ASN A 98 17.49 -10.29 -7.07
CA ASN A 98 18.21 -11.19 -7.98
C ASN A 98 18.77 -10.46 -9.20
N ILE A 99 18.00 -9.50 -9.77
CA ILE A 99 18.49 -8.64 -10.85
C ILE A 99 19.64 -7.78 -10.34
N THR A 100 19.52 -7.19 -9.15
CA THR A 100 20.58 -6.38 -8.54
C THR A 100 21.85 -7.21 -8.35
N GLU A 101 21.76 -8.39 -7.74
CA GLU A 101 22.87 -9.32 -7.53
C GLU A 101 23.57 -9.72 -8.84
N SER A 102 22.79 -10.09 -9.85
CA SER A 102 23.32 -10.54 -11.14
C SER A 102 24.02 -9.43 -11.93
N ASN A 103 23.77 -8.17 -11.56
CA ASN A 103 24.23 -6.99 -12.28
C ASN A 103 25.07 -6.04 -11.44
N LEU A 104 25.59 -6.45 -10.27
CA LEU A 104 26.40 -5.59 -9.40
C LEU A 104 27.54 -4.89 -10.15
N LYS A 105 28.23 -5.62 -11.05
CA LYS A 105 29.32 -5.08 -11.89
C LYS A 105 28.88 -3.96 -12.84
N ASN A 106 27.59 -3.88 -13.17
CA ASN A 106 27.00 -2.89 -14.08
C ASN A 106 26.44 -1.67 -13.32
N LEU A 107 26.44 -1.68 -11.98
CA LEU A 107 25.99 -0.57 -11.14
C LEU A 107 27.12 0.45 -10.92
N THR A 108 27.74 0.88 -12.01
CA THR A 108 28.95 1.71 -12.04
C THR A 108 28.65 3.18 -11.71
N VAL A 109 29.70 3.92 -11.35
CA VAL A 109 29.63 5.38 -11.16
C VAL A 109 29.19 6.07 -12.45
N ASP A 110 29.66 5.60 -13.61
CA ASP A 110 29.29 6.15 -14.91
C ASP A 110 27.81 5.92 -15.23
N ALA A 111 27.29 4.71 -15.00
CA ALA A 111 25.87 4.41 -15.16
C ALA A 111 24.99 5.26 -14.22
N PHE A 112 25.44 5.45 -12.97
CA PHE A 112 24.79 6.35 -12.02
C PHE A 112 24.77 7.79 -12.51
N LYS A 113 25.91 8.30 -13.01
CA LYS A 113 26.07 9.66 -13.50
C LYS A 113 25.20 9.91 -14.73
N GLU A 114 25.18 8.97 -15.66
CA GLU A 114 24.34 9.02 -16.88
C GLU A 114 22.85 9.03 -16.50
N TYR A 115 22.41 8.18 -15.58
CA TYR A 115 21.02 8.16 -15.11
C TYR A 115 20.61 9.46 -14.40
N ASN A 116 21.54 10.11 -13.70
CA ASN A 116 21.29 11.33 -12.93
C ASN A 116 21.65 12.63 -13.68
N GLU A 117 22.02 12.59 -14.96
CA GLU A 117 22.61 13.73 -15.70
C GLU A 117 21.81 15.03 -15.61
N ASN A 118 20.48 14.93 -15.48
CA ASN A 118 19.55 16.06 -15.44
C ASN A 118 19.30 16.63 -14.01
N ARG A 119 20.00 16.15 -12.99
CA ARG A 119 19.84 16.63 -11.60
C ARG A 119 20.76 17.82 -11.33
N VAL A 120 20.31 18.72 -10.44
CA VAL A 120 21.05 19.95 -10.11
C VAL A 120 22.37 19.65 -9.38
N PHE A 121 22.45 18.53 -8.64
CA PHE A 121 23.60 18.17 -7.78
C PHE A 121 24.28 16.87 -8.25
N THR A 122 24.37 16.64 -9.56
CA THR A 122 24.86 15.37 -10.11
C THR A 122 26.31 15.09 -9.72
N GLU A 123 27.18 16.09 -9.69
CA GLU A 123 28.60 15.90 -9.33
C GLU A 123 28.74 15.52 -7.85
N GLU A 124 28.01 16.17 -6.94
CA GLU A 124 28.00 15.84 -5.51
C GLU A 124 27.42 14.44 -5.25
N LEU A 125 26.31 14.12 -5.93
CA LEU A 125 25.69 12.79 -5.85
C LEU A 125 26.64 11.69 -6.34
N THR A 126 27.34 11.96 -7.46
CA THR A 126 28.29 11.01 -8.06
C THR A 126 29.49 10.81 -7.16
N ALA A 127 30.03 11.87 -6.54
CA ALA A 127 31.16 11.79 -5.62
C ALA A 127 30.85 10.96 -4.36
N GLY A 128 29.59 10.96 -3.91
CA GLY A 128 29.12 10.18 -2.76
C GLY A 128 28.68 8.75 -3.11
N TYR A 129 28.54 8.41 -4.38
CA TYR A 129 27.99 7.13 -4.81
C TYR A 129 28.98 5.98 -4.56
N ARG A 130 28.53 4.97 -3.80
CA ARG A 130 29.31 3.76 -3.50
C ARG A 130 28.74 2.50 -4.16
N GLY A 131 27.58 2.62 -4.80
CA GLY A 131 26.83 1.48 -5.32
C GLY A 131 26.37 0.52 -4.23
N MET A 132 25.72 -0.53 -4.69
CA MET A 132 25.34 -1.68 -3.86
C MET A 132 26.41 -2.77 -4.02
N ASP A 133 26.76 -3.44 -2.92
CA ASP A 133 27.65 -4.60 -2.96
C ASP A 133 26.93 -5.93 -2.68
N TYR A 134 27.65 -7.04 -2.76
CA TYR A 134 27.09 -8.37 -2.50
C TYR A 134 26.61 -8.55 -1.05
N GLY A 135 27.30 -7.93 -0.08
CA GLY A 135 26.93 -7.98 1.33
C GLY A 135 25.61 -7.25 1.61
N ASP A 136 25.40 -6.11 0.96
CA ASP A 136 24.12 -5.39 0.98
C ASP A 136 22.98 -6.29 0.49
N VAL A 137 23.13 -6.92 -0.69
CA VAL A 137 22.09 -7.80 -1.25
C VAL A 137 21.82 -9.01 -0.36
N LEU A 138 22.86 -9.63 0.19
CA LEU A 138 22.73 -10.78 1.07
C LEU A 138 21.96 -10.42 2.36
N LEU A 139 22.22 -9.24 2.92
CA LEU A 139 21.49 -8.74 4.09
C LEU A 139 20.00 -8.54 3.77
N LEU A 140 19.67 -7.98 2.60
CA LEU A 140 18.29 -7.78 2.18
C LEU A 140 17.54 -9.10 1.93
N LYS A 141 18.19 -10.10 1.32
CA LYS A 141 17.62 -11.44 1.16
C LYS A 141 17.38 -12.10 2.51
N LYS A 142 18.33 -11.99 3.44
CA LYS A 142 18.17 -12.51 4.80
C LYS A 142 16.95 -11.92 5.51
N MET A 143 16.67 -10.63 5.33
CA MET A 143 15.46 -10.02 5.89
C MET A 143 14.16 -10.64 5.36
N VAL A 144 14.12 -11.06 4.09
CA VAL A 144 12.98 -11.79 3.52
C VAL A 144 12.87 -13.18 4.18
N ASP A 145 13.99 -13.90 4.25
CA ASP A 145 14.04 -15.26 4.83
C ASP A 145 13.66 -15.30 6.32
N GLU A 146 14.08 -14.30 7.10
CA GLU A 146 13.74 -14.15 8.53
C GLU A 146 12.23 -13.94 8.76
N ASN A 147 11.44 -13.69 7.71
CA ASN A 147 9.99 -13.51 7.78
C ASN A 147 9.21 -14.61 7.05
N LYS A 148 9.86 -15.71 6.67
CA LYS A 148 9.25 -16.81 5.91
C LYS A 148 7.97 -17.35 6.55
N ASP A 149 7.95 -17.57 7.86
CA ASP A 149 6.75 -18.08 8.55
C ASP A 149 5.53 -17.16 8.39
N ILE A 150 5.75 -15.84 8.33
CA ILE A 150 4.68 -14.86 8.14
C ILE A 150 4.25 -14.83 6.67
N LEU A 151 5.20 -14.99 5.74
CA LEU A 151 4.91 -15.10 4.31
C LEU A 151 4.11 -16.36 3.98
N ASP A 152 4.41 -17.48 4.64
CA ASP A 152 3.65 -18.73 4.50
C ASP A 152 2.20 -18.54 4.98
N LYS A 153 1.99 -17.84 6.10
CA LYS A 153 0.65 -17.44 6.57
C LYS A 153 -0.07 -16.52 5.58
N LEU A 154 0.64 -15.56 4.99
CA LEU A 154 0.08 -14.65 3.97
C LEU A 154 -0.36 -15.42 2.72
N ASN A 155 0.45 -16.36 2.25
CA ASN A 155 0.14 -17.22 1.10
C ASN A 155 -1.07 -18.12 1.39
N ASP A 156 -1.07 -18.77 2.56
CA ASP A 156 -2.22 -19.55 3.04
C ASP A 156 -3.49 -18.71 3.10
N TYR A 157 -3.37 -17.47 3.56
CA TYR A 157 -4.49 -16.53 3.60
C TYR A 157 -5.00 -16.21 2.20
N ARG A 158 -4.11 -15.84 1.27
CA ARG A 158 -4.47 -15.57 -0.12
C ARG A 158 -5.20 -16.77 -0.74
N ASP A 159 -4.61 -17.96 -0.64
CA ASP A 159 -5.09 -19.13 -1.34
C ASP A 159 -6.43 -19.62 -0.75
N LYS A 160 -6.55 -19.69 0.58
CA LYS A 160 -7.74 -20.25 1.24
C LYS A 160 -8.88 -19.24 1.43
N TRP A 161 -8.57 -17.94 1.51
CA TRP A 161 -9.56 -16.93 1.87
C TRP A 161 -9.89 -15.93 0.77
N LEU A 162 -8.99 -15.71 -0.19
CA LEU A 162 -9.16 -14.69 -1.24
C LEU A 162 -9.40 -15.30 -2.63
N ALA A 163 -8.73 -16.41 -2.94
CA ALA A 163 -8.76 -17.01 -4.27
C ALA A 163 -9.91 -18.03 -4.48
N HIS A 164 -10.39 -18.65 -3.40
CA HIS A 164 -11.31 -19.78 -3.46
C HIS A 164 -12.45 -19.62 -2.44
N ASP A 165 -13.70 -19.74 -2.91
CA ASP A 165 -14.90 -19.72 -2.07
C ASP A 165 -15.36 -21.11 -1.62
N ASP A 166 -14.87 -22.15 -2.29
CA ASP A 166 -15.20 -23.57 -2.11
C ASP A 166 -14.31 -24.29 -1.08
N ILE A 167 -13.22 -23.66 -0.64
CA ILE A 167 -12.31 -24.22 0.36
C ILE A 167 -12.82 -23.92 1.77
N LYS A 168 -12.77 -24.93 2.66
CA LYS A 168 -13.10 -24.76 4.08
C LYS A 168 -12.12 -23.77 4.73
N LYS A 169 -12.63 -22.58 5.05
CA LYS A 169 -11.90 -21.52 5.74
C LYS A 169 -11.65 -21.94 7.20
N PRO A 170 -10.40 -21.88 7.72
CA PRO A 170 -10.13 -22.13 9.14
C PRO A 170 -10.86 -21.11 10.04
N GLU A 171 -11.10 -21.41 11.31
CA GLU A 171 -11.91 -20.52 12.18
C GLU A 171 -11.26 -19.16 12.49
N VAL A 172 -9.93 -19.05 12.35
CA VAL A 172 -9.18 -17.83 12.65
C VAL A 172 -8.33 -17.45 11.43
N PRO A 173 -8.27 -16.16 11.04
CA PRO A 173 -7.31 -15.69 10.04
C PRO A 173 -5.89 -16.11 10.42
N ALA A 174 -5.18 -16.75 9.50
CA ALA A 174 -3.83 -17.25 9.77
C ALA A 174 -2.80 -16.15 10.06
N ILE A 175 -3.08 -14.91 9.64
CA ILE A 175 -2.19 -13.75 9.74
C ILE A 175 -2.85 -12.61 10.53
N THR A 176 -2.08 -11.99 11.43
CA THR A 176 -2.50 -10.90 12.31
C THR A 176 -2.16 -9.52 11.74
N GLY A 177 -2.80 -8.47 12.25
CA GLY A 177 -2.48 -7.08 11.86
C GLY A 177 -1.03 -6.67 12.16
N GLU A 178 -0.45 -7.14 13.26
CA GLU A 178 0.96 -6.89 13.60
C GLU A 178 1.92 -7.61 12.65
N GLU A 179 1.59 -8.82 12.22
CA GLU A 179 2.34 -9.53 11.19
C GLU A 179 2.29 -8.80 9.84
N VAL A 180 1.12 -8.27 9.45
CA VAL A 180 0.97 -7.42 8.26
C VAL A 180 1.84 -6.16 8.35
N LYS A 181 1.81 -5.44 9.48
CA LYS A 181 2.68 -4.27 9.72
C LYS A 181 4.16 -4.63 9.62
N LYS A 182 4.56 -5.79 10.17
CA LYS A 182 5.94 -6.28 10.08
C LYS A 182 6.36 -6.50 8.63
N LEU A 183 5.50 -7.08 7.78
CA LEU A 183 5.78 -7.24 6.36
C LEU A 183 5.93 -5.90 5.63
N PHE A 184 5.07 -4.92 5.91
CA PHE A 184 5.23 -3.57 5.37
C PHE A 184 6.57 -2.95 5.80
N ALA A 185 6.92 -3.04 7.10
CA ALA A 185 8.18 -2.50 7.60
C ALA A 185 9.41 -3.17 6.95
N VAL A 186 9.34 -4.47 6.64
CA VAL A 186 10.39 -5.18 5.90
C VAL A 186 10.49 -4.67 4.47
N LEU A 187 9.37 -4.52 3.75
CA LEU A 187 9.36 -3.95 2.40
C LEU A 187 9.94 -2.54 2.37
N GLU A 188 9.52 -1.67 3.29
CA GLU A 188 10.04 -0.31 3.40
C GLU A 188 11.56 -0.30 3.55
N LYS A 189 12.08 -1.09 4.49
CA LYS A 189 13.53 -1.18 4.71
C LYS A 189 14.26 -1.67 3.48
N ILE A 190 13.75 -2.69 2.79
CA ILE A 190 14.39 -3.20 1.58
C ILE A 190 14.37 -2.15 0.47
N LEU A 191 13.22 -1.54 0.20
CA LEU A 191 13.06 -0.56 -0.86
C LEU A 191 13.89 0.71 -0.63
N ASN A 192 13.90 1.23 0.60
CA ASN A 192 14.73 2.36 1.00
C ASN A 192 16.23 2.03 1.00
N SER A 193 16.60 0.79 1.32
CA SER A 193 18.00 0.36 1.22
C SER A 193 18.47 0.31 -0.24
N ILE A 194 17.63 -0.20 -1.14
CA ILE A 194 17.93 -0.25 -2.58
C ILE A 194 18.01 1.16 -3.15
N THR A 195 17.00 2.01 -2.93
CA THR A 195 17.02 3.39 -3.46
C THR A 195 18.09 4.26 -2.84
N GLY A 196 18.41 4.08 -1.56
CA GLY A 196 19.49 4.79 -0.90
C GLY A 196 20.84 4.46 -1.53
N LYS A 197 21.09 3.18 -1.84
CA LYS A 197 22.33 2.73 -2.48
C LYS A 197 22.40 3.06 -3.96
N LEU A 198 21.27 2.99 -4.69
CA LEU A 198 21.24 3.20 -6.14
C LEU A 198 21.08 4.67 -6.54
N ASN A 199 20.36 5.48 -5.78
CA ASN A 199 19.99 6.83 -6.22
C ASN A 199 20.12 7.91 -5.13
N SER A 200 20.71 7.56 -3.99
CA SER A 200 20.81 8.44 -2.81
C SER A 200 19.45 9.01 -2.39
N GLU A 201 18.38 8.25 -2.61
CA GLU A 201 17.00 8.62 -2.30
C GLU A 201 16.45 7.74 -1.20
N SER A 202 15.55 8.30 -0.40
CA SER A 202 14.73 7.53 0.54
C SER A 202 13.29 8.01 0.44
N TRP A 203 12.36 7.07 0.57
CA TRP A 203 10.94 7.36 0.58
C TRP A 203 10.44 7.36 2.01
N ALA A 204 9.83 8.47 2.41
CA ALA A 204 9.21 8.60 3.72
C ALA A 204 7.76 8.15 3.65
N TYR A 205 7.41 7.12 4.42
CA TYR A 205 6.06 6.58 4.51
C TYR A 205 5.35 6.88 5.82
N SER A 206 6.03 7.56 6.74
CA SER A 206 5.53 7.85 8.08
C SER A 206 4.19 8.60 8.08
N MET A 207 3.94 9.44 7.07
CA MET A 207 2.68 10.20 6.98
C MET A 207 1.49 9.35 6.51
N VAL A 208 1.73 8.19 5.88
CA VAL A 208 0.65 7.40 5.24
C VAL A 208 -0.34 6.88 6.28
N GLU A 209 0.15 6.43 7.44
CA GLU A 209 -0.73 6.00 8.53
C GLU A 209 -1.63 7.13 9.01
N ASP A 210 -1.02 8.24 9.42
CA ASP A 210 -1.71 9.37 10.01
C ASP A 210 -2.71 9.98 9.03
N GLU A 211 -2.31 10.21 7.78
CA GLU A 211 -3.17 10.78 6.74
C GLU A 211 -4.34 9.85 6.41
N SER A 212 -4.08 8.55 6.20
CA SER A 212 -5.13 7.59 5.84
C SER A 212 -6.17 7.46 6.96
N LYS A 213 -5.72 7.38 8.21
CA LYS A 213 -6.60 7.30 9.39
C LYS A 213 -7.34 8.62 9.61
N TYR A 214 -6.65 9.76 9.48
CA TYR A 214 -7.25 11.09 9.62
C TYR A 214 -8.34 11.33 8.57
N GLN A 215 -8.06 11.05 7.30
CA GLN A 215 -9.02 11.22 6.21
C GLN A 215 -10.24 10.30 6.40
N THR A 216 -10.01 9.05 6.83
CA THR A 216 -11.10 8.12 7.17
C THR A 216 -11.99 8.69 8.28
N LYS A 217 -11.39 9.19 9.37
CA LYS A 217 -12.11 9.83 10.48
C LYS A 217 -12.89 11.06 10.01
N LEU A 218 -12.29 11.88 9.15
CA LEU A 218 -12.91 13.09 8.60
C LEU A 218 -14.15 12.77 7.76
N VAL A 219 -14.09 11.74 6.90
CA VAL A 219 -15.25 11.30 6.09
C VAL A 219 -16.41 10.89 6.99
N ILE A 220 -16.15 10.06 8.00
CA ILE A 220 -17.18 9.59 8.93
C ILE A 220 -17.76 10.75 9.75
N ASP A 221 -16.90 11.66 10.23
CA ASP A 221 -17.34 12.84 10.98
C ASP A 221 -18.20 13.78 10.12
N HIS A 222 -17.83 14.02 8.86
CA HIS A 222 -18.62 14.82 7.93
C HIS A 222 -20.00 14.20 7.67
N LEU A 223 -20.06 12.91 7.35
CA LEU A 223 -21.33 12.22 7.14
C LEU A 223 -22.20 12.30 8.40
N ARG A 224 -21.61 12.08 9.58
CA ARG A 224 -22.34 12.18 10.84
C ARG A 224 -22.93 13.56 11.11
N ARG A 225 -22.18 14.62 10.83
CA ARG A 225 -22.58 16.01 11.14
C ARG A 225 -23.55 16.59 10.13
N PHE A 226 -23.33 16.35 8.84
CA PHE A 226 -23.98 17.12 7.78
C PHE A 226 -25.04 16.32 7.01
N GLU A 227 -24.94 15.00 6.97
CA GLU A 227 -25.86 14.17 6.19
C GLU A 227 -27.34 14.28 6.64
N PRO A 228 -27.67 14.39 7.95
CA PRO A 228 -29.05 14.58 8.36
C PRO A 228 -29.70 15.84 7.77
N TYR A 229 -28.93 16.91 7.58
CA TYR A 229 -29.40 18.15 6.98
C TYR A 229 -29.59 18.00 5.47
N ARG A 230 -28.62 17.39 4.79
CA ARG A 230 -28.68 17.13 3.35
C ARG A 230 -29.85 16.22 2.97
N LEU A 231 -30.09 15.16 3.75
CA LEU A 231 -31.22 14.26 3.52
C LEU A 231 -32.57 14.93 3.76
N LYS A 232 -32.63 15.93 4.63
CA LYS A 232 -33.85 16.73 4.85
C LYS A 232 -34.12 17.62 3.63
N GLU A 233 -33.10 18.31 3.15
CA GLU A 233 -33.16 19.16 1.94
C GLU A 233 -33.65 18.36 0.72
N ILE A 234 -33.04 17.21 0.44
CA ILE A 234 -33.44 16.33 -0.67
C ILE A 234 -34.92 15.89 -0.54
N LYS A 235 -35.38 15.57 0.67
CA LYS A 235 -36.78 15.18 0.89
C LYS A 235 -37.75 16.33 0.65
N GLU A 236 -37.36 17.54 1.02
CA GLU A 236 -38.14 18.75 0.78
C GLU A 236 -38.24 19.05 -0.73
N GLU A 237 -37.12 18.97 -1.46
CA GLU A 237 -37.09 19.12 -2.92
C GLU A 237 -37.99 18.10 -3.64
N ILE A 238 -37.85 16.81 -3.31
CA ILE A 238 -38.70 15.75 -3.89
C ILE A 238 -40.18 15.99 -3.58
N ALA A 239 -40.51 16.43 -2.36
CA ALA A 239 -41.88 16.72 -1.98
C ALA A 239 -42.46 17.92 -2.77
N GLU A 240 -41.65 18.94 -3.05
CA GLU A 240 -42.04 20.08 -3.90
C GLU A 240 -42.23 19.66 -5.36
N GLU A 241 -41.33 18.86 -5.92
CA GLU A 241 -41.47 18.32 -7.27
C GLU A 241 -42.75 17.49 -7.40
N MET A 242 -43.01 16.58 -6.47
CA MET A 242 -44.23 15.78 -6.47
C MET A 242 -45.51 16.62 -6.36
N LYS A 243 -45.49 17.78 -5.70
CA LYS A 243 -46.63 18.70 -5.67
C LYS A 243 -46.86 19.34 -7.03
N LYS A 244 -45.80 19.71 -7.77
CA LYS A 244 -45.91 20.25 -9.14
C LYS A 244 -46.60 19.25 -10.07
N TYR A 245 -46.25 17.97 -9.98
CA TYR A 245 -46.85 16.91 -10.82
C TYR A 245 -48.26 16.45 -10.40
N LYS A 246 -48.75 16.84 -9.21
CA LYS A 246 -50.11 16.50 -8.74
C LYS A 246 -51.17 17.55 -9.11
N ILE A 247 -50.78 18.68 -9.71
CA ILE A 247 -51.72 19.76 -10.07
C ILE A 247 -52.33 19.55 -11.47
N ASP A 248 -51.87 18.56 -12.24
CA ASP A 248 -52.29 18.32 -13.64
C ASP A 248 -53.25 17.12 -13.85
N ASN A 249 -53.98 16.65 -12.81
CA ASN A 249 -55.03 15.63 -12.94
C ASN A 249 -56.37 16.10 -12.35
#